data_AF-A0A356NNH6-F1
#
_entry.id   AF-A0A356NNH6-F1
#
_cell.length_a   1.000
_cell.length_b   1.000
_cell.length_c   1.000
_cell.angle_alpha   90.00
_cell.angle_beta   90.00
_cell.angle_gamma   90.00
#
_symmetry.space_group_name_H-M   'P 1'
#
loop_
_entity.id
_entity.type
_entity.pdbx_description
1 polymer ?
#
loop_
_entity_poly.entity_id
_entity_poly.type
_entity_poly.pdbx_seq_one_letter_code
_entity_poly.pdbx_strand_id
1 'polypeptide(L)'
;MVSKVNNKNKKSTHASLQPWSHWKDTSWWKETVHSSGQRPFIRWTPAPSSSWPFMAACYKTAHPKSPLVVITPGLKLQESMHQDLTTWLQWFSNQEDLSSFSQPYFYPAWEHLPHDAKLPHADVISERLETL
;
A
#
# COMPACT_ATOMS: atom_id res chain seq x y z
N MET A 1 50.71 9.94 33.42
CA MET A 1 50.47 9.29 32.11
C MET A 1 49.66 8.02 32.39
N VAL A 2 48.33 8.13 32.50
CA VAL A 2 47.44 6.98 32.75
C VAL A 2 46.20 7.15 31.88
N SER A 3 45.88 6.07 31.19
CA SER A 3 45.16 6.00 29.92
C SER A 3 43.68 6.38 30.00
N LYS A 4 43.22 7.14 28.98
CA LYS A 4 41.80 7.24 28.62
C LYS A 4 41.30 5.85 28.24
N VAL A 5 40.45 5.26 29.08
CA VAL A 5 39.66 4.08 28.72
C VAL A 5 38.65 4.51 27.66
N ASN A 6 38.93 4.10 26.42
CA ASN A 6 38.11 4.33 25.25
C ASN A 6 36.87 3.41 25.32
N ASN A 7 35.74 3.94 25.80
CA ASN A 7 34.49 3.21 25.87
C ASN A 7 33.80 3.20 24.49
N LYS A 8 34.37 2.44 23.56
CA LYS A 8 33.76 2.08 22.26
C LYS A 8 33.50 0.58 22.25
N ASN A 9 32.47 0.12 22.95
CA ASN A 9 31.73 -1.10 22.61
C ASN A 9 30.57 -1.32 23.58
N LYS A 10 29.50 -0.55 23.37
CA LYS A 10 28.15 -1.08 23.61
C LYS A 10 27.36 -0.87 22.33
N LYS A 11 27.61 -1.73 21.34
CA LYS A 11 26.62 -1.96 20.29
C LYS A 11 25.42 -2.56 21.01
N SER A 12 24.44 -1.69 21.26
CA SER A 12 23.14 -2.02 21.82
C SER A 12 22.53 -3.13 20.95
N THR A 13 22.59 -4.36 21.43
CA THR A 13 21.77 -5.49 21.00
C THR A 13 20.34 -5.28 21.50
N HIS A 14 19.71 -4.19 21.07
CA HIS A 14 18.30 -3.90 21.23
C HIS A 14 17.75 -3.32 19.92
N ALA A 15 18.06 -3.97 18.79
CA ALA A 15 17.10 -3.99 17.69
C ALA A 15 15.92 -4.82 18.17
N SER A 16 15.10 -4.22 19.03
CA SER A 16 13.76 -4.69 19.30
C SER A 16 13.05 -4.65 17.95
N LEU A 17 13.00 -5.81 17.29
CA LEU A 17 12.05 -6.04 16.21
C LEU A 17 10.72 -5.54 16.76
N GLN A 18 10.22 -4.44 16.20
CA GLN A 18 9.04 -3.80 16.73
C GLN A 18 7.92 -4.85 16.73
N PRO A 19 7.17 -5.07 17.82
CA PRO A 19 6.26 -6.21 17.97
C PRO A 19 5.21 -6.34 16.86
N TRP A 20 4.92 -5.24 16.17
CA TRP A 20 3.99 -5.20 15.06
C TRP A 20 4.60 -5.69 13.73
N SER A 21 5.92 -5.80 13.58
CA SER A 21 6.57 -6.27 12.35
C SER A 21 6.39 -7.77 12.05
N HIS A 22 5.90 -8.52 13.05
CA HIS A 22 5.61 -9.96 12.93
C HIS A 22 4.47 -10.29 11.96
N TRP A 23 3.67 -9.32 11.50
CA TRP A 23 2.65 -9.59 10.48
C TRP A 23 3.28 -10.16 9.20
N LYS A 24 4.52 -9.76 8.88
CA LYS A 24 5.31 -10.30 7.75
C LYS A 24 5.72 -11.77 7.96
N ASP A 25 5.77 -12.22 9.21
CA ASP A 25 6.17 -13.59 9.55
C ASP A 25 5.04 -14.59 9.50
N THR A 26 3.80 -14.11 9.43
CA THR A 26 2.62 -14.95 9.36
C THR A 26 2.65 -15.85 8.13
N SER A 27 2.19 -17.10 8.32
CA SER A 27 2.13 -18.09 7.25
C SER A 27 1.28 -17.62 6.07
N TRP A 28 0.15 -16.96 6.36
CA TRP A 28 -0.73 -16.40 5.33
C TRP A 28 -0.04 -15.35 4.47
N TRP A 29 0.79 -14.48 5.07
CA TRP A 29 1.52 -13.45 4.34
C TRP A 29 2.58 -14.05 3.42
N LYS A 30 3.39 -14.98 3.95
CA LYS A 30 4.43 -15.67 3.19
C LYS A 30 3.83 -16.43 2.00
N GLU A 31 2.74 -17.16 2.20
CA GLU A 31 2.06 -17.87 1.11
C GLU A 31 1.52 -16.91 0.04
N THR A 32 0.91 -15.80 0.43
CA THR A 32 0.32 -14.81 -0.49
C THR A 32 1.40 -14.09 -1.32
N VAL A 33 2.48 -13.67 -0.69
CA VAL A 33 3.58 -12.97 -1.38
C VAL A 33 4.37 -13.91 -2.30
N HIS A 34 4.63 -15.15 -1.88
CA HIS A 34 5.39 -16.09 -2.73
C HIS A 34 4.53 -16.64 -3.88
N SER A 35 3.21 -16.73 -3.71
CA SER A 35 2.31 -17.23 -4.75
C SER A 35 1.89 -16.18 -5.79
N SER A 36 2.09 -14.88 -5.51
CA SER A 36 1.69 -13.77 -6.40
C SER A 36 2.32 -13.82 -7.80
N GLY A 37 3.51 -14.41 -7.92
CA GLY A 37 4.21 -14.61 -9.20
C GLY A 37 3.92 -15.96 -9.89
N GLN A 38 3.29 -16.91 -9.19
CA GLN A 38 3.05 -18.27 -9.71
C GLN A 38 1.58 -18.59 -9.96
N ARG A 39 0.66 -17.82 -9.38
CA ARG A 39 -0.79 -18.03 -9.54
C ARG A 39 -1.42 -16.83 -10.24
N PRO A 40 -2.28 -17.05 -11.25
CA PRO A 40 -2.99 -15.97 -11.93
C PRO A 40 -4.06 -15.31 -11.04
N PHE A 41 -4.45 -15.96 -9.94
CA PHE A 41 -5.47 -15.49 -9.02
C PHE A 41 -5.14 -15.93 -7.59
N ILE A 42 -5.31 -15.00 -6.64
CA ILE A 42 -5.27 -15.28 -5.22
C ILE A 42 -6.57 -14.77 -4.61
N ARG A 43 -7.34 -15.67 -3.99
CA ARG A 43 -8.48 -15.29 -3.17
C ARG A 43 -8.01 -15.01 -1.76
N TRP A 44 -8.25 -13.80 -1.30
CA TRP A 44 -8.03 -13.48 0.10
C TRP A 44 -9.29 -13.98 0.84
N THR A 45 -9.11 -14.82 1.87
CA THR A 45 -10.21 -15.32 2.73
C THR A 45 -11.08 -14.15 3.20
N PRO A 46 -12.36 -14.33 3.59
CA PRO A 46 -13.23 -13.20 3.88
C PRO A 46 -12.63 -12.32 4.98
N ALA A 47 -12.02 -11.22 4.56
CA ALA A 47 -11.42 -10.20 5.39
C ALA A 47 -12.38 -9.02 5.39
N PRO A 48 -12.61 -8.36 6.55
CA PRO A 48 -13.48 -7.21 6.62
C PRO A 48 -13.00 -6.12 5.66
N SER A 49 -13.92 -5.34 5.10
CA SER A 49 -13.57 -4.32 4.11
C SER A 49 -12.56 -3.29 4.61
N SER A 50 -12.55 -3.03 5.92
CA SER A 50 -11.59 -2.15 6.59
C SER A 50 -10.14 -2.67 6.58
N SER A 51 -9.91 -3.97 6.38
CA SER A 51 -8.55 -4.51 6.30
C SER A 51 -7.98 -4.45 4.89
N TRP A 52 -8.82 -4.30 3.85
CA TRP A 52 -8.37 -4.32 2.45
C TRP A 52 -7.34 -3.24 2.09
N PRO A 53 -7.39 -1.99 2.59
CA PRO A 53 -6.37 -0.99 2.31
C PRO A 53 -5.00 -1.36 2.89
N PHE A 54 -4.97 -1.80 4.15
CA PHE A 54 -3.75 -2.28 4.81
C PHE A 54 -3.13 -3.44 4.01
N MET A 55 -3.97 -4.39 3.66
CA MET A 55 -3.66 -5.55 2.83
C MET A 55 -3.04 -5.18 1.46
N ALA A 56 -3.66 -4.23 0.75
CA ALA A 56 -3.14 -3.70 -0.50
C ALA A 56 -1.79 -2.97 -0.32
N ALA A 57 -1.64 -2.18 0.73
CA ALA A 57 -0.40 -1.50 1.06
C ALA A 57 0.73 -2.51 1.34
N CYS A 58 0.47 -3.52 2.17
CA CYS A 58 1.40 -4.61 2.42
C CYS A 58 1.84 -5.28 1.11
N TYR A 59 0.90 -5.54 0.19
CA TYR A 59 1.19 -6.19 -1.09
C TYR A 59 2.12 -5.32 -1.95
N LYS A 60 1.83 -4.01 -2.00
CA LYS A 60 2.66 -3.04 -2.71
C LYS A 60 4.06 -2.91 -2.10
N THR A 61 4.17 -2.97 -0.77
CA THR A 61 5.45 -2.96 -0.04
C THR A 61 6.28 -4.20 -0.36
N ALA A 62 5.66 -5.38 -0.47
CA ALA A 62 6.36 -6.60 -0.88
C ALA A 62 6.75 -6.64 -2.36
N HIS A 63 6.04 -5.90 -3.23
CA HIS A 63 6.30 -5.85 -4.67
C HIS A 63 6.45 -4.39 -5.17
N PRO A 64 7.52 -3.66 -4.78
CA PRO A 64 7.64 -2.24 -5.11
C PRO A 64 7.63 -1.96 -6.62
N LYS A 65 8.20 -2.87 -7.41
CA LYS A 65 8.32 -2.76 -8.87
C LYS A 65 7.05 -3.14 -9.65
N SER A 66 6.05 -3.73 -8.98
CA SER A 66 4.81 -4.16 -9.62
C SER A 66 3.74 -3.06 -9.50
N PRO A 67 3.08 -2.64 -10.59
CA PRO A 67 1.90 -1.78 -10.48
C PRO A 67 0.78 -2.52 -9.76
N LEU A 68 0.03 -1.82 -8.92
CA LEU A 68 -1.12 -2.34 -8.19
C LEU A 68 -2.35 -1.56 -8.64
N VAL A 69 -3.34 -2.27 -9.18
CA VAL A 69 -4.65 -1.71 -9.53
C VAL A 69 -5.67 -2.29 -8.55
N VAL A 70 -6.37 -1.41 -7.83
CA VAL A 70 -7.43 -1.80 -6.89
C VAL A 70 -8.77 -1.49 -7.51
N ILE A 71 -9.63 -2.49 -7.64
CA ILE A 71 -10.97 -2.37 -8.20
C ILE A 71 -11.97 -2.46 -7.04
N THR A 72 -12.87 -1.48 -6.95
CA THR A 72 -13.93 -1.45 -5.94
C THR A 72 -15.30 -1.41 -6.62
N PRO A 73 -16.37 -1.91 -5.98
CA PRO A 73 -17.70 -1.97 -6.57
C PRO A 73 -18.40 -0.60 -6.71
N GLY A 74 -17.86 0.49 -6.16
CA GLY A 74 -18.48 1.81 -6.27
C GLY A 74 -17.71 2.93 -5.59
N LEU A 75 -18.09 4.17 -5.91
CA LEU A 75 -17.36 5.39 -5.57
C LEU A 75 -17.06 5.53 -4.06
N LYS A 76 -18.08 5.34 -3.21
CA LYS A 76 -17.92 5.49 -1.75
C LYS A 76 -16.84 4.56 -1.18
N LEU A 77 -16.78 3.32 -1.67
CA LEU A 77 -15.76 2.38 -1.24
C LEU A 77 -14.40 2.71 -1.86
N GLN A 78 -14.38 3.18 -3.12
CA GLN A 78 -13.16 3.67 -3.75
C GLN A 78 -12.50 4.80 -2.95
N GLU A 79 -13.29 5.80 -2.53
CA GLU A 79 -12.84 6.94 -1.73
C GLU A 79 -12.27 6.49 -0.38
N SER A 80 -13.03 5.66 0.36
CA SER A 80 -12.57 5.11 1.64
C SER A 80 -11.29 4.29 1.47
N MET A 81 -11.23 3.44 0.43
CA MET A 81 -10.05 2.63 0.14
C MET A 81 -8.85 3.50 -0.23
N HIS A 82 -9.04 4.58 -0.99
CA HIS A 82 -7.98 5.49 -1.42
C HIS A 82 -7.40 6.28 -0.24
N GLN A 83 -8.24 6.80 0.66
CA GLN A 83 -7.81 7.51 1.87
C GLN A 83 -6.99 6.62 2.80
N ASP A 84 -7.52 5.42 3.10
CA ASP A 84 -6.84 4.48 3.99
C ASP A 84 -5.55 3.95 3.36
N LEU A 85 -5.57 3.62 2.06
CA LEU A 85 -4.38 3.14 1.34
C LEU A 85 -3.28 4.20 1.30
N THR A 86 -3.65 5.46 1.06
CA THR A 86 -2.70 6.60 1.12
C THR A 86 -2.05 6.69 2.49
N THR A 87 -2.85 6.59 3.56
CA THR A 87 -2.38 6.62 4.95
C THR A 87 -1.38 5.50 5.23
N TRP A 88 -1.71 4.27 4.85
CA TRP A 88 -0.84 3.11 5.06
C TRP A 88 0.45 3.20 4.24
N LEU A 89 0.39 3.60 2.97
CA LEU A 89 1.57 3.75 2.11
C LEU A 89 2.52 4.83 2.63
N GLN A 90 1.98 5.97 3.09
CA GLN A 90 2.76 7.02 3.72
C GLN A 90 3.42 6.54 5.02
N TRP A 91 2.71 5.73 5.81
CA TRP A 91 3.28 5.13 7.01
C TRP A 91 4.43 4.16 6.68
N PHE A 92 4.25 3.28 5.68
CA PHE A 92 5.29 2.36 5.24
C PHE A 92 6.50 3.06 4.63
N SER A 93 6.30 4.13 3.85
CA SER A 93 7.42 4.89 3.26
C SER A 93 8.31 5.54 4.32
N ASN A 94 7.70 6.08 5.38
CA ASN A 94 8.43 6.67 6.51
C ASN A 94 9.22 5.64 7.33
N GLN A 95 8.79 4.38 7.36
CA GLN A 95 9.42 3.36 8.20
C GLN A 95 10.52 2.57 7.49
N GLU A 96 10.33 2.26 6.22
CA GLU A 96 11.22 1.36 5.48
C GLU A 96 12.19 2.12 4.57
N ASP A 97 12.28 3.46 4.69
CA ASP A 97 13.02 4.36 3.79
C ASP A 97 12.67 4.10 2.31
N LEU A 98 11.41 3.73 2.09
CA LEU A 98 10.87 3.44 0.76
C LEU A 98 10.43 4.75 0.13
N SER A 99 11.41 5.57 -0.24
CA SER A 99 11.26 6.85 -0.95
C SER A 99 10.55 6.71 -2.31
N SER A 100 10.28 5.49 -2.77
CA SER A 100 9.70 5.19 -4.08
C SER A 100 8.18 5.12 -4.13
N PHE A 101 7.46 5.16 -2.99
CA PHE A 101 5.99 5.11 -3.05
C PHE A 101 5.43 6.49 -3.35
N SER A 102 4.98 6.69 -4.58
CA SER A 102 4.09 7.79 -4.93
C SER A 102 2.73 7.60 -4.25
N GLN A 103 2.04 8.71 -3.99
CA GLN A 103 0.64 8.69 -3.59
C GLN A 103 -0.17 7.87 -4.61
N PRO A 104 -1.11 7.01 -4.17
CA PRO A 104 -1.94 6.26 -5.10
C PRO A 104 -2.81 7.22 -5.92
N TYR A 105 -2.89 6.97 -7.22
CA TYR A 105 -3.77 7.70 -8.11
C TYR A 105 -5.24 7.30 -7.90
N PHE A 106 -6.15 8.25 -8.14
CA PHE A 106 -7.59 8.02 -8.09
C PHE A 106 -8.18 8.08 -9.49
N TYR A 107 -8.94 7.06 -9.90
CA TYR A 107 -9.57 7.01 -11.21
C TYR A 107 -11.09 7.20 -11.08
N PRO A 108 -11.62 8.43 -11.25
CA PRO A 108 -13.04 8.67 -11.05
C PRO A 108 -13.89 8.06 -12.17
N ALA A 109 -15.07 7.58 -11.80
CA ALA A 109 -16.09 7.16 -12.77
C ALA A 109 -16.65 8.37 -13.53
N TRP A 110 -17.24 8.14 -14.70
CA TRP A 110 -18.02 9.17 -15.37
C TRP A 110 -19.31 9.45 -14.57
N GLU A 111 -19.69 10.72 -14.46
CA GLU A 111 -20.93 11.15 -13.79
C GLU A 111 -22.19 10.79 -14.61
N HIS A 112 -21.99 10.48 -15.88
CA HIS A 112 -23.04 10.15 -16.83
C HIS A 112 -22.76 8.79 -17.49
N LEU A 113 -23.82 8.15 -17.98
CA LEU A 113 -23.69 6.90 -18.71
C LEU A 113 -23.03 7.14 -20.07
N PRO A 114 -22.33 6.14 -20.65
CA PRO A 114 -21.58 6.32 -21.89
C PRO A 114 -22.38 6.82 -23.11
N HIS A 115 -23.70 6.69 -23.09
CA HIS A 115 -24.60 7.12 -24.18
C HIS A 115 -25.37 8.41 -23.87
N ASP A 116 -25.22 8.98 -22.66
CA ASP A 116 -25.83 10.27 -22.35
C ASP A 116 -25.11 11.36 -23.15
N ALA A 117 -25.85 12.29 -23.76
CA ALA A 117 -25.30 13.33 -24.62
C ALA A 117 -24.65 14.49 -23.82
N LYS A 118 -24.33 14.26 -22.55
CA LYS A 118 -23.78 15.25 -21.62
C LYS A 118 -22.28 15.05 -21.49
N LEU A 119 -21.57 16.18 -21.51
CA LEU A 119 -20.15 16.18 -21.20
C LEU A 119 -19.97 16.11 -19.66
N PRO A 120 -19.06 15.25 -19.18
CA PRO A 120 -18.69 15.19 -17.77
C PRO A 120 -17.95 16.46 -17.35
N HIS A 121 -17.89 16.73 -16.05
CA HIS A 121 -17.16 17.89 -15.55
C HIS A 121 -15.67 17.84 -15.95
N ALA A 122 -15.08 19.01 -16.25
CA ALA A 122 -13.69 19.10 -16.69
C ALA A 122 -12.68 18.54 -15.67
N ASP A 123 -13.01 18.64 -14.38
CA ASP A 123 -12.19 18.09 -13.30
C ASP A 123 -12.11 16.56 -13.37
N VAL A 124 -13.25 15.88 -13.62
CA VAL A 124 -13.30 14.42 -13.79
C VAL A 124 -12.45 13.97 -14.98
N ILE A 125 -12.45 14.74 -16.07
CA ILE A 125 -11.60 14.46 -17.24
C ILE A 125 -10.12 14.62 -16.84
N SER A 126 -9.79 15.70 -16.15
CA SER A 126 -8.42 16.04 -15.76
C SER A 126 -7.82 14.99 -14.83
N GLU A 127 -8.56 14.57 -13.79
CA GLU A 127 -8.12 13.52 -12.86
C GLU A 127 -7.90 12.18 -13.59
N ARG A 128 -8.77 11.81 -14.54
CA ARG A 128 -8.58 10.58 -15.31
C ARG A 128 -7.34 10.65 -16.18
N LEU A 129 -7.08 11.79 -16.82
CA LEU A 129 -5.87 11.99 -17.62
C LEU A 129 -4.61 12.01 -16.76
N GLU A 130 -4.68 12.44 -15.51
CA GLU A 130 -3.54 12.35 -14.58
C GLU A 130 -3.12 10.90 -14.29
N THR A 131 -4.07 9.96 -14.34
CA THR A 131 -3.79 8.53 -14.10
C THR A 131 -3.28 7.75 -15.32
N LEU A 132 -3.42 8.29 -16.54
CA LEU A 132 -3.18 7.61 -17.82
C LEU A 132 -1.88 8.07 -18.49
#